data_AF-A0AAN8TZN9-F1
#
_entry.id   AF-A0AAN8TZN9-F1
#
_cell.length_a   1.000
_cell.length_b   1.000
_cell.length_c   1.000
_cell.angle_alpha   90.00
_cell.angle_beta   90.00
_cell.angle_gamma   90.00
#
_symmetry.space_group_name_H-M   'P 1'
#
loop_
_entity.id
_entity.type
_entity.pdbx_description
1 polymer ?
#
loop_
_entity_poly.entity_id
_entity_poly.type
_entity_poly.pdbx_seq_one_letter_code
_entity_poly.pdbx_strand_id
1 'polypeptide(L)'
;MDLKFVSIFFCVVILLHSSKSTFADHFTNQNDLETYIVQLELPDDFVFSDSKDLYLWHQSFLPTTSANSDLSSRIIYSYRHVFNGFAAMLSSDEVKMMEKQPGFVSARPQRVLQLHTTHSPSFLGLHQNVGLWNVSNSGKGVIIGLLDTGINPKHPSFNDHGMPPPPAKWKGKCEFNYKACNNKLIGA
;
A
#
# COMPACT_ATOMS: atom_id res chain seq x y z
N MET A 1 -63.25 8.74 9.54
CA MET A 1 -62.23 8.91 8.47
C MET A 1 -61.27 7.76 8.61
N ASP A 2 -61.47 6.75 7.76
CA ASP A 2 -60.97 5.39 7.92
C ASP A 2 -59.49 5.23 7.59
N LEU A 3 -58.75 4.68 8.55
CA LEU A 3 -57.31 4.40 8.51
C LEU A 3 -56.96 3.19 7.62
N LYS A 4 -57.78 2.89 6.60
CA LYS A 4 -57.56 1.80 5.64
C LYS A 4 -57.33 2.26 4.19
N PHE A 5 -57.52 3.55 3.89
CA PHE A 5 -57.35 4.08 2.53
C PHE A 5 -55.93 4.59 2.20
N VAL A 6 -55.07 4.80 3.21
CA VAL A 6 -53.68 5.30 2.98
C VAL A 6 -52.69 4.18 2.66
N SER A 7 -53.02 2.92 3.01
CA SER A 7 -52.06 1.80 2.88
C SER A 7 -52.01 1.14 1.49
N ILE A 8 -52.91 1.49 0.56
CA ILE A 8 -52.99 0.82 -0.75
C ILE A 8 -52.25 1.61 -1.85
N PHE A 9 -52.02 2.92 -1.67
CA PHE A 9 -51.34 3.74 -2.69
C PHE A 9 -49.81 3.65 -2.65
N PHE A 10 -49.22 3.13 -1.56
CA PHE A 10 -47.76 3.02 -1.44
C PHE A 10 -47.18 1.70 -1.98
N CYS A 11 -48.02 0.70 -2.27
CA CYS A 11 -47.56 -0.61 -2.78
C CYS A 11 -47.52 -0.75 -4.30
N VAL A 12 -48.02 0.23 -5.07
CA VAL A 12 -48.05 0.14 -6.55
C VAL A 12 -46.93 0.93 -7.24
N VAL A 13 -46.21 1.81 -6.53
CA VAL A 13 -45.13 2.63 -7.14
C VAL A 13 -43.73 1.97 -7.05
N ILE A 14 -43.58 0.84 -6.36
CA ILE A 14 -42.28 0.12 -6.27
C ILE A 14 -42.16 -1.02 -7.31
N LEU A 15 -43.15 -1.23 -8.18
CA LEU A 15 -43.13 -2.30 -9.20
C LEU A 15 -42.75 -1.85 -10.62
N LEU A 16 -42.27 -0.62 -10.80
CA LEU A 16 -41.76 -0.15 -12.10
C LEU A 16 -40.51 0.70 -11.93
N HIS A 17 -39.45 0.16 -11.36
CA HIS A 17 -38.05 0.51 -11.68
C HIS A 17 -37.16 -0.72 -11.44
N SER A 18 -37.60 -1.89 -11.93
CA SER A 18 -36.66 -2.95 -12.31
C SER A 18 -36.01 -2.53 -13.64
N SER A 19 -35.12 -1.54 -13.57
CA SER A 19 -34.09 -1.38 -14.59
C SER A 19 -33.28 -2.67 -14.51
N LYS A 20 -33.58 -3.61 -15.40
CA LYS A 20 -32.61 -4.62 -15.78
C LYS A 20 -31.46 -3.83 -16.40
N SER A 21 -30.52 -3.42 -15.56
CA SER A 21 -29.17 -3.19 -16.03
C SER A 21 -28.74 -4.54 -16.57
N THR A 22 -28.90 -4.71 -17.88
CA THR A 22 -28.05 -5.61 -18.65
C THR A 22 -26.65 -5.21 -18.24
N PHE A 23 -26.07 -5.94 -17.28
CA PHE A 23 -24.62 -6.07 -17.23
C PHE A 23 -24.31 -6.63 -18.60
N ALA A 24 -23.86 -5.74 -19.47
CA ALA A 24 -23.17 -6.13 -20.68
C ALA A 24 -22.19 -7.20 -20.22
N ASP A 25 -22.37 -8.38 -20.78
CA ASP A 25 -21.41 -9.47 -20.70
C ASP A 25 -20.10 -8.83 -21.16
N HIS A 26 -19.29 -8.38 -20.20
CA HIS A 26 -17.97 -7.89 -20.47
C HIS A 26 -17.23 -9.14 -20.87
N PHE A 27 -17.23 -9.42 -22.17
CA PHE A 27 -16.26 -10.31 -22.79
C PHE A 27 -14.91 -9.89 -22.23
N THR A 28 -14.45 -10.61 -21.20
CA THR A 28 -13.12 -10.46 -20.65
C THR A 28 -12.20 -10.83 -21.79
N ASN A 29 -11.60 -9.84 -22.43
CA ASN A 29 -10.49 -10.08 -23.32
C ASN A 29 -9.49 -10.93 -22.52
N GLN A 30 -9.18 -12.11 -23.04
CA GLN A 30 -8.10 -12.93 -22.53
C GLN A 30 -6.80 -12.13 -22.70
N ASN A 31 -6.38 -11.44 -21.63
CA ASN A 31 -5.03 -10.94 -21.28
C ASN A 31 -5.00 -9.53 -20.67
N ASP A 32 -6.01 -9.12 -19.90
CA ASP A 32 -5.87 -7.95 -19.02
C ASP A 32 -5.04 -8.34 -17.80
N LEU A 33 -3.72 -8.21 -17.91
CA LEU A 33 -2.80 -8.35 -16.79
C LEU A 33 -2.91 -7.11 -15.89
N GLU A 34 -3.13 -7.33 -14.60
CA GLU A 34 -3.09 -6.28 -13.58
C GLU A 34 -1.95 -6.55 -12.59
N THR A 35 -1.49 -5.52 -11.89
CA THR A 35 -0.54 -5.74 -10.79
C THR A 35 -1.28 -6.30 -9.59
N TYR A 36 -0.94 -7.51 -9.18
CA TYR A 36 -1.38 -8.11 -7.92
C TYR A 36 -0.26 -8.05 -6.88
N ILE A 37 -0.64 -7.83 -5.63
CA ILE A 37 0.21 -8.06 -4.46
C ILE A 37 -0.17 -9.43 -3.92
N VAL A 38 0.76 -10.39 -4.05
CA VAL A 38 0.63 -11.76 -3.56
C VAL A 38 1.35 -11.87 -2.23
N GLN A 39 0.66 -12.40 -1.23
CA GLN A 39 1.20 -12.73 0.08
C GLN A 39 1.34 -14.24 0.19
N LEU A 40 2.50 -14.66 0.71
CA LEU A 40 2.88 -16.04 0.90
C LEU A 40 3.25 -16.29 2.37
N GLU A 41 3.16 -17.54 2.76
CA GLU A 41 3.67 -18.07 4.02
C GLU A 41 4.93 -18.88 3.73
N LEU A 42 5.99 -18.63 4.50
CA LEU A 42 7.22 -19.41 4.38
C LEU A 42 6.97 -20.81 4.97
N PRO A 43 7.48 -21.88 4.34
CA PRO A 43 7.54 -23.18 5.00
C PRO A 43 8.34 -23.09 6.30
N ASP A 44 7.92 -23.82 7.34
CA ASP A 44 8.51 -23.75 8.69
C ASP A 44 10.04 -23.96 8.73
N ASP A 45 10.58 -24.74 7.78
CA ASP A 45 12.01 -25.08 7.69
C ASP A 45 12.81 -24.19 6.72
N PHE A 46 12.19 -23.19 6.09
CA PHE A 46 12.81 -22.39 5.03
C PHE A 46 13.29 -21.02 5.53
N VAL A 47 14.61 -20.87 5.63
CA VAL A 47 15.28 -19.57 5.83
C VAL A 47 16.02 -19.20 4.56
N PHE A 48 15.50 -18.25 3.79
CA PHE A 48 16.23 -17.67 2.66
C PHE A 48 17.26 -16.67 3.17
N SER A 49 18.52 -17.08 3.26
CA SER A 49 19.64 -16.15 3.53
C SER A 49 20.01 -15.33 2.29
N ASP A 50 19.76 -15.86 1.09
CA ASP A 50 20.03 -15.19 -0.18
C ASP A 50 18.76 -14.59 -0.80
N SER A 51 18.85 -13.32 -1.20
CA SER A 51 17.82 -12.61 -1.97
C SER A 51 17.49 -13.29 -3.31
N LYS A 52 18.45 -14.00 -3.91
CA LYS A 52 18.25 -14.70 -5.19
C LYS A 52 17.36 -15.93 -5.02
N ASP A 53 17.60 -16.73 -3.99
CA ASP A 53 16.82 -17.94 -3.72
C ASP A 53 15.37 -17.58 -3.37
N LEU A 54 15.17 -16.53 -2.57
CA LEU A 54 13.82 -16.03 -2.29
C LEU A 54 13.12 -15.55 -3.56
N TYR A 55 13.83 -14.83 -4.43
CA TYR A 55 13.27 -14.38 -5.71
C TYR A 55 12.89 -15.57 -6.62
N LEU A 56 13.74 -16.58 -6.73
CA LEU A 56 13.46 -17.81 -7.49
C LEU A 56 12.26 -18.58 -6.91
N TRP A 57 12.15 -18.63 -5.57
CA TRP A 57 10.99 -19.22 -4.91
C TRP A 57 9.72 -18.44 -5.23
N HIS A 58 9.72 -17.11 -5.16
CA HIS A 58 8.58 -16.31 -5.60
C HIS A 58 8.22 -16.54 -7.07
N GLN A 59 9.21 -16.65 -7.97
CA GLN A 59 8.97 -16.95 -9.38
C GLN A 59 8.30 -18.31 -9.59
N SER A 60 8.55 -19.29 -8.71
CA SER A 60 7.92 -20.61 -8.83
C SER A 60 6.40 -20.58 -8.70
N PHE A 61 5.83 -19.52 -8.12
CA PHE A 61 4.38 -19.32 -8.06
C PHE A 61 3.76 -18.85 -9.38
N LEU A 62 4.56 -18.29 -10.28
CA LEU A 62 4.07 -17.84 -11.58
C LEU A 62 3.78 -19.02 -12.52
N PRO A 63 2.71 -18.94 -13.32
CA PRO A 63 2.34 -20.03 -14.22
C PRO A 63 3.37 -20.19 -15.34
N THR A 64 3.67 -21.45 -15.67
CA THR A 64 4.60 -21.83 -16.74
C THR A 64 3.90 -21.72 -18.09
N THR A 65 3.97 -20.56 -18.75
CA THR A 65 3.43 -20.43 -20.12
C THR A 65 4.33 -21.15 -21.13
N SER A 66 3.76 -21.93 -22.06
CA SER A 66 4.51 -22.67 -23.10
C SER A 66 5.27 -21.79 -24.10
N ALA A 67 5.12 -20.46 -24.03
CA ALA A 67 5.99 -19.52 -24.70
C ALA A 67 7.01 -19.01 -23.67
N ASN A 68 8.29 -19.11 -24.01
CA ASN A 68 9.46 -18.57 -23.30
C ASN A 68 9.45 -17.03 -23.17
N SER A 69 8.30 -16.40 -22.91
CA SER A 69 8.25 -15.01 -22.47
C SER A 69 8.75 -14.97 -21.04
N ASP A 70 9.91 -14.35 -20.86
CA ASP A 70 10.67 -14.22 -19.63
C ASP A 70 9.77 -14.03 -18.39
N LEU A 71 9.46 -15.11 -17.66
CA LEU A 71 8.60 -15.06 -16.47
C LEU A 71 9.19 -14.15 -15.38
N SER A 72 10.51 -13.91 -15.41
CA SER A 72 11.17 -12.92 -14.55
C SER A 72 10.70 -11.49 -14.80
N SER A 73 10.29 -11.17 -16.03
CA SER A 73 9.83 -9.84 -16.41
C SER A 73 8.49 -9.44 -15.77
N ARG A 74 7.71 -10.41 -15.25
CA ARG A 74 6.39 -10.14 -14.66
C ARG A 74 6.44 -9.81 -13.18
N ILE A 75 7.50 -10.21 -12.46
CA ILE A 75 7.69 -9.78 -11.07
C ILE A 75 8.18 -8.34 -11.07
N ILE A 76 7.38 -7.46 -10.50
CA ILE A 76 7.71 -6.05 -10.29
C ILE A 76 8.56 -5.90 -9.02
N TYR A 77 8.22 -6.64 -7.96
CA TYR A 77 8.93 -6.55 -6.69
C TYR A 77 8.81 -7.82 -5.86
N SER A 78 9.85 -8.13 -5.07
CA SER A 78 9.93 -9.28 -4.17
C SER A 78 10.04 -8.79 -2.72
N TYR A 79 9.01 -9.05 -1.91
CA TYR A 79 8.91 -8.63 -0.51
C TYR A 79 9.51 -9.69 0.43
N ARG A 80 10.28 -9.25 1.44
CA ARG A 80 10.92 -10.16 2.40
C ARG A 80 10.92 -9.71 3.87
N HIS A 81 10.72 -8.42 4.13
CA HIS A 81 11.00 -7.84 5.44
C HIS A 81 9.77 -7.76 6.35
N VAL A 82 8.66 -7.24 5.82
CA VAL A 82 7.40 -7.06 6.59
C VAL A 82 6.46 -8.24 6.37
N PHE A 83 6.48 -8.82 5.17
CA PHE A 83 5.79 -10.05 4.82
C PHE A 83 6.55 -10.72 3.67
N ASN A 84 6.26 -12.00 3.42
CA ASN A 84 6.80 -12.75 2.29
C ASN A 84 5.81 -12.76 1.14
N GLY A 85 6.31 -12.58 -0.08
CA GLY A 85 5.48 -12.52 -1.28
C GLY A 85 6.03 -11.56 -2.31
N PHE A 86 5.23 -11.23 -3.32
CA PHE A 86 5.69 -10.46 -4.46
C PHE A 86 4.58 -9.61 -5.07
N ALA A 87 4.97 -8.58 -5.82
CA ALA A 87 4.10 -7.87 -6.73
C ALA A 87 4.40 -8.34 -8.16
N ALA A 88 3.37 -8.73 -8.91
CA ALA A 88 3.54 -9.19 -10.28
C ALA A 88 2.33 -8.83 -11.18
N MET A 89 2.58 -8.77 -12.49
CA MET A 89 1.53 -8.66 -13.50
C MET A 89 0.89 -10.04 -13.74
N LEU A 90 -0.37 -10.18 -13.34
CA LEU A 90 -1.13 -11.43 -13.37
C LEU A 90 -2.53 -11.21 -13.94
N SER A 91 -3.07 -12.21 -14.62
CA SER A 91 -4.50 -12.28 -14.90
C SER A 91 -5.27 -12.85 -13.70
N SER A 92 -6.58 -12.59 -13.62
CA SER A 92 -7.43 -13.18 -12.58
C SER A 92 -7.39 -14.72 -12.58
N ASP A 93 -7.27 -15.34 -13.75
CA ASP A 93 -7.21 -16.80 -13.85
C ASP A 93 -5.85 -17.36 -13.37
N GLU A 94 -4.76 -16.63 -13.61
CA GLU A 94 -3.45 -16.98 -13.05
C GLU A 94 -3.46 -16.92 -11.52
N VAL A 95 -4.13 -15.92 -10.94
CA VAL A 95 -4.32 -15.81 -9.49
C VAL A 95 -5.12 -17.01 -8.95
N LYS A 96 -6.26 -17.36 -9.58
CA LYS A 96 -7.06 -18.54 -9.19
C LYS A 96 -6.29 -19.86 -9.27
N MET A 97 -5.35 -19.97 -10.21
CA MET A 97 -4.46 -21.14 -10.29
C MET A 97 -3.44 -21.14 -9.16
N MET A 98 -2.87 -19.97 -8.85
CA MET A 98 -1.89 -19.78 -7.77
C MET A 98 -2.48 -20.05 -6.37
N GLU A 99 -3.77 -19.74 -6.16
CA GLU A 99 -4.49 -20.02 -4.90
C GLU A 99 -4.41 -21.49 -4.44
N LYS A 100 -4.16 -22.42 -5.36
CA LYS A 100 -4.07 -23.85 -5.08
C LYS A 100 -2.67 -24.30 -4.67
N GLN A 101 -1.68 -23.42 -4.74
CA GLN A 101 -0.29 -23.76 -4.47
C GLN A 101 0.02 -23.67 -2.96
N PRO A 102 0.77 -24.64 -2.39
CA PRO A 102 1.19 -24.58 -1.00
C PRO A 102 1.97 -23.29 -0.68
N GLY A 103 1.64 -22.66 0.44
CA GLY A 103 2.25 -21.40 0.86
C GLY A 103 1.57 -20.14 0.31
N PHE A 104 0.57 -20.26 -0.57
CA PHE A 104 -0.27 -19.11 -0.93
C PHE A 104 -1.17 -18.69 0.24
N VAL A 105 -1.21 -17.38 0.55
CA VAL A 105 -2.08 -16.82 1.59
C VAL A 105 -3.19 -15.96 0.98
N SER A 106 -2.82 -14.98 0.16
CA SER A 106 -3.78 -14.11 -0.51
C SER A 106 -3.17 -13.40 -1.72
N ALA A 107 -4.03 -12.94 -2.63
CA ALA A 107 -3.65 -12.03 -3.69
C ALA A 107 -4.69 -10.92 -3.80
N ARG A 108 -4.24 -9.68 -4.00
CA ARG A 108 -5.13 -8.53 -4.16
C ARG A 108 -4.60 -7.61 -5.27
N PRO A 109 -5.48 -7.02 -6.10
CA PRO A 109 -5.06 -6.00 -7.04
C PRO A 109 -4.40 -4.82 -6.32
N GLN A 110 -3.35 -4.27 -6.92
CA GLN A 110 -2.74 -3.03 -6.48
C GLN A 110 -3.80 -1.92 -6.49
N ARG A 111 -3.79 -1.09 -5.46
CA ARG A 111 -4.64 0.11 -5.38
C ARG A 111 -3.78 1.35 -5.33
N VAL A 112 -4.10 2.32 -6.16
CA VAL A 112 -3.54 3.67 -6.08
C VAL A 112 -4.36 4.46 -5.07
N LEU A 113 -3.69 5.00 -4.06
CA LEU A 113 -4.33 5.84 -3.04
C LEU A 113 -4.24 7.32 -3.44
N GLN A 114 -5.29 8.07 -3.14
CA GLN A 114 -5.32 9.53 -3.35
C GLN A 114 -4.77 10.26 -2.14
N LEU A 115 -4.13 11.41 -2.37
CA LEU A 115 -3.63 12.25 -1.30
C LEU A 115 -4.79 12.90 -0.56
N HIS A 116 -4.80 12.73 0.76
CA HIS A 116 -5.72 13.44 1.64
C HIS A 116 -4.92 14.57 2.30
N THR A 117 -5.15 15.81 1.87
CA THR A 117 -4.57 16.98 2.53
C THR A 117 -5.56 17.52 3.56
N THR A 118 -5.09 17.75 4.77
CA THR A 118 -5.84 18.47 5.81
C THR A 118 -4.95 19.54 6.42
N HIS A 119 -5.54 20.60 6.98
CA HIS A 119 -4.80 21.57 7.79
C HIS A 119 -4.48 20.98 9.17
N SER A 120 -3.57 20.00 9.21
CA SER A 120 -3.29 19.16 10.38
C SER A 120 -2.94 19.92 11.66
N PRO A 121 -2.10 20.99 11.64
CA PRO A 121 -1.77 21.69 12.88
C PRO A 121 -2.97 22.33 13.57
N SER A 122 -3.85 22.99 12.80
CA SER A 122 -5.09 23.58 13.33
C SER A 122 -6.09 22.52 13.76
N PHE A 123 -6.23 21.44 12.97
CA PHE A 123 -7.09 20.31 13.32
C PHE A 123 -6.67 19.64 14.64
N LEU A 124 -5.37 19.52 14.88
CA LEU A 124 -4.80 18.94 16.10
C LEU A 124 -4.68 19.94 17.27
N GLY A 125 -5.10 21.21 17.10
CA GLY A 125 -5.01 22.23 18.14
C GLY A 125 -3.56 22.57 18.56
N LEU A 126 -2.60 22.41 17.65
CA LEU A 126 -1.19 22.66 17.91
C LEU A 126 -0.89 24.16 17.82
N HIS A 127 -1.04 24.87 18.94
CA HIS A 127 -0.72 26.28 19.07
C HIS A 127 0.66 26.52 19.68
N GLN A 128 1.32 27.60 19.30
CA GLN A 128 2.61 27.98 19.90
C GLN A 128 2.45 28.19 21.41
N ASN A 129 3.41 27.67 22.18
CA ASN A 129 3.52 27.83 23.64
C ASN A 129 2.38 27.25 24.50
N VAL A 130 1.42 26.55 23.90
CA VAL A 130 0.30 25.92 24.60
C VAL A 130 0.16 24.48 24.12
N GLY A 131 -0.12 23.55 25.03
CA GLY A 131 -0.37 22.15 24.69
C GLY A 131 0.88 21.28 24.56
N LEU A 132 0.84 20.31 23.65
CA LEU A 132 1.75 19.16 23.62
C LEU A 132 3.23 19.52 23.40
N TRP A 133 3.54 20.66 22.77
CA TRP A 133 4.91 20.99 22.37
C TRP A 133 5.86 21.11 23.57
N ASN A 134 5.46 21.83 24.62
CA ASN A 134 6.32 21.97 25.81
C ASN A 134 6.41 20.65 26.61
N VAL A 135 5.28 19.98 26.82
CA VAL A 135 5.20 18.73 27.60
C VAL A 135 5.98 17.60 26.95
N SER A 136 6.01 17.53 25.62
CA SER A 136 6.74 16.51 24.86
C SER A 136 8.20 16.87 24.58
N ASN A 137 8.70 18.01 25.09
CA ASN A 137 10.00 18.56 24.71
C ASN A 137 10.16 18.64 23.18
N SER A 138 9.11 19.08 22.50
CA SER A 138 8.99 19.16 21.04
C SER A 138 9.32 17.85 20.31
N GLY A 139 9.11 16.69 20.94
CA GLY A 139 9.41 15.38 20.36
C GLY A 139 10.91 15.07 20.26
N LYS A 140 11.77 15.71 21.07
CA LYS A 140 13.22 15.46 21.07
C LYS A 140 13.55 13.96 21.19
N GLY A 141 14.35 13.44 20.26
CA GLY A 141 14.79 12.03 20.23
C GLY A 141 13.81 11.06 19.57
N VAL A 142 12.67 11.55 19.08
CA VAL A 142 11.71 10.78 18.27
C VAL A 142 12.14 10.83 16.80
N ILE A 143 12.04 9.69 16.12
CA ILE A 143 12.27 9.58 14.67
C ILE A 143 10.90 9.40 14.03
N ILE A 144 10.58 10.24 13.05
CA ILE A 144 9.30 10.20 12.33
C ILE A 144 9.58 9.79 10.89
N GLY A 145 9.03 8.65 10.47
CA GLY A 145 8.99 8.25 9.06
C GLY A 145 7.73 8.81 8.40
N LEU A 146 7.88 9.48 7.26
CA LEU A 146 6.77 10.06 6.51
C LEU A 146 6.63 9.34 5.17
N LEU A 147 5.53 8.60 4.99
CA LEU A 147 5.15 7.98 3.72
C LEU A 147 4.19 8.93 2.99
N ASP A 148 4.74 9.74 2.10
CA ASP A 148 4.02 10.77 1.34
C ASP A 148 4.67 10.88 -0.05
N THR A 149 4.33 11.92 -0.80
CA THR A 149 4.90 12.29 -2.10
C THR A 149 6.36 12.75 -2.07
N GLY A 150 6.96 12.81 -0.88
CA GLY A 150 8.32 13.27 -0.66
C GLY A 150 8.39 14.60 0.09
N ILE A 151 9.56 15.23 0.06
CA ILE A 151 9.88 16.40 0.86
C ILE A 151 10.76 17.36 0.06
N ASN A 152 10.62 18.67 0.28
CA ASN A 152 11.56 19.66 -0.25
C ASN A 152 12.67 19.92 0.79
N PRO A 153 13.86 19.29 0.67
CA PRO A 153 14.91 19.41 1.69
C PRO A 153 15.49 20.82 1.80
N LYS A 154 15.27 21.70 0.80
CA LYS A 154 15.78 23.08 0.80
C LYS A 154 14.86 24.05 1.56
N HIS A 155 13.70 23.62 2.03
CA HIS A 155 12.77 24.50 2.72
C HIS A 155 13.32 24.93 4.09
N PRO A 156 13.22 26.23 4.49
CA PRO A 156 13.78 26.71 5.76
C PRO A 156 13.28 25.97 7.01
N SER A 157 12.07 25.40 6.97
CA SER A 157 11.54 24.58 8.07
C SER A 157 12.37 23.32 8.36
N PHE A 158 13.24 22.88 7.44
CA PHE A 158 14.15 21.75 7.64
C PHE A 158 15.57 22.17 8.06
N ASN A 159 15.80 23.45 8.33
CA ASN A 159 17.02 23.92 8.99
C ASN A 159 17.19 23.19 10.34
N ASP A 160 18.41 22.75 10.60
CA ASP A 160 18.78 21.95 11.77
C ASP A 160 19.55 22.73 12.84
N HIS A 161 19.56 24.06 12.76
CA HIS A 161 20.16 24.92 13.78
C HIS A 161 19.57 24.63 15.17
N GLY A 162 20.44 24.25 16.11
CA GLY A 162 20.05 23.85 17.46
C GLY A 162 19.57 22.40 17.59
N MET A 163 19.56 21.61 16.50
CA MET A 163 19.25 20.18 16.55
C MET A 163 20.49 19.36 16.95
N PRO A 164 20.35 18.42 17.91
CA PRO A 164 21.40 17.47 18.19
C PRO A 164 21.57 16.49 17.01
N PRO A 165 22.67 15.74 16.94
CA PRO A 165 22.84 14.67 15.96
C PRO A 165 21.67 13.66 15.99
N PRO A 166 21.43 12.94 14.88
CA PRO A 166 20.39 11.91 14.80
C PRO A 166 20.49 10.91 15.98
N PRO A 167 19.36 10.41 16.52
CA PRO A 167 19.40 9.47 17.64
C PRO A 167 20.24 8.23 17.33
N ALA A 168 21.07 7.76 18.26
CA ALA A 168 22.01 6.63 18.03
C ALA A 168 21.33 5.29 17.61
N LYS A 169 20.03 5.16 17.88
CA LYS A 169 19.19 4.04 17.43
C LYS A 169 18.84 4.10 15.94
N TRP A 170 19.02 5.23 15.27
CA TRP A 170 18.82 5.37 13.83
C TRP A 170 19.85 4.52 13.08
N LYS A 171 19.37 3.64 12.19
CA LYS A 171 20.20 2.75 11.36
C LYS A 171 20.01 2.98 9.86
N GLY A 172 19.16 3.92 9.47
CA GLY A 172 18.97 4.26 8.06
C GLY A 172 20.11 5.11 7.52
N LYS A 173 20.02 5.42 6.23
CA LYS A 173 20.99 6.24 5.50
C LYS A 173 20.25 7.34 4.75
N CYS A 174 20.99 8.35 4.31
CA CYS A 174 20.48 9.34 3.38
C CYS A 174 20.66 8.82 1.95
N GLU A 175 19.58 8.46 1.25
CA GLU A 175 19.65 8.07 -0.17
C GLU A 175 19.52 9.27 -1.12
N PHE A 176 19.13 10.44 -0.62
CA PHE A 176 19.28 11.68 -1.39
C PHE A 176 20.75 11.92 -1.72
N ASN A 177 21.03 12.63 -2.83
CA ASN A 177 22.37 13.19 -3.06
C ASN A 177 22.82 13.88 -1.76
N TYR A 178 23.87 13.34 -1.13
CA TYR A 178 24.23 13.42 0.30
C TYR A 178 24.09 14.80 0.99
N LYS A 179 24.00 15.87 0.21
CA LYS A 179 23.82 17.27 0.63
C LYS A 179 22.41 17.62 1.13
N ALA A 180 21.41 16.75 0.96
CA ALA A 180 20.03 17.04 1.34
C ALA A 180 19.70 16.69 2.80
N CYS A 181 20.46 15.77 3.42
CA CYS A 181 20.25 15.38 4.82
C CYS A 181 21.08 16.24 5.77
N ASN A 182 20.56 16.41 6.98
CA ASN A 182 21.17 17.16 8.08
C ASN A 182 20.70 16.56 9.42
N ASN A 183 20.85 17.26 10.55
CA ASN A 183 20.43 16.72 11.85
C ASN A 183 18.90 16.66 12.03
N LYS A 184 18.11 17.20 11.10
CA LYS A 184 16.64 17.14 11.08
C LYS A 184 16.08 16.17 10.04
N LEU A 185 16.60 16.21 8.81
CA LEU A 185 16.33 15.24 7.75
C LEU A 185 17.42 14.19 7.74
N ILE A 186 17.17 13.05 8.38
CA ILE A 186 18.21 12.07 8.71
C ILE A 186 18.24 10.86 7.77
N GLY A 187 17.27 10.77 6.86
CA GLY A 187 17.19 9.76 5.82
C GLY A 187 15.97 9.92 4.93
N ALA A 188 16.04 9.21 3.80
CA ALA A 188 15.00 8.95 2.81
C ALA A 188 15.56 7.91 1.85
#